data_AF-A0A5C6B3V3-F1
#
_entry.id   AF-A0A5C6B3V3-F1
#
_cell.length_a   1.000
_cell.length_b   1.000
_cell.length_c   1.000
_cell.angle_alpha   90.00
_cell.angle_beta   90.00
_cell.angle_gamma   90.00
#
_symmetry.space_group_name_H-M   'P 1'
#
loop_
_entity.id
_entity.type
_entity.pdbx_description
1 polymer ?
#
loop_
_entity_poly.entity_id
_entity_poly.type
_entity_poly.pdbx_seq_one_letter_code
_entity_poly.pdbx_strand_id
1 'polypeptide(L)'
;MNEPNRPNEANEPRIWPGIIVGTLLIEAFTCLLRFGLKLESTRDTASTIGRLTMGLRIHHSYIGAAIVLLVIPTIHRYPKIARYLLIVGASLILSDLIHHFVVLAYWVGDPQFDLWY
;
A
#
# COMPACT_ATOMS: atom_id res chain seq x y z
N MET A 1 -45.42 -3.49 -2.67
CA MET A 1 -44.26 -3.45 -1.75
C MET A 1 -43.05 -3.83 -2.58
N ASN A 2 -42.19 -2.87 -2.92
CA ASN A 2 -40.94 -3.17 -3.62
C ASN A 2 -39.97 -3.75 -2.60
N GLU A 3 -39.44 -4.95 -2.85
CA GLU A 3 -38.34 -5.46 -2.04
C GLU A 3 -37.18 -4.45 -2.05
N PRO A 4 -36.55 -4.15 -0.91
CA PRO A 4 -35.33 -3.36 -0.90
C PRO A 4 -34.29 -4.11 -1.71
N ASN A 5 -33.81 -3.47 -2.78
CA ASN A 5 -32.76 -3.93 -3.68
C ASN A 5 -31.54 -4.35 -2.87
N ARG A 6 -31.47 -5.63 -2.46
CA ARG A 6 -30.31 -6.18 -1.74
C ARG A 6 -29.13 -6.04 -2.70
N PRO A 7 -28.04 -5.38 -2.31
CA PRO A 7 -26.87 -5.31 -3.16
C PRO A 7 -26.44 -6.75 -3.50
N ASN A 8 -26.30 -7.05 -4.79
CA ASN A 8 -25.78 -8.34 -5.27
C ASN A 8 -24.46 -8.63 -4.55
N GLU A 9 -24.47 -9.57 -3.59
CA GLU A 9 -23.29 -9.98 -2.84
C GLU A 9 -22.15 -10.44 -3.76
N ALA A 10 -22.50 -10.89 -4.97
CA ALA A 10 -21.57 -11.27 -6.02
C ALA A 10 -20.59 -10.16 -6.44
N ASN A 11 -20.95 -8.89 -6.24
CA ASN A 11 -20.13 -7.74 -6.66
C ASN A 11 -19.41 -7.05 -5.49
N GLU A 12 -19.53 -7.56 -4.26
CA GLU A 12 -18.81 -6.97 -3.13
C GLU A 12 -17.35 -7.44 -3.12
N PRO A 13 -16.39 -6.52 -2.96
CA PRO A 13 -14.99 -6.89 -2.98
C PRO A 13 -14.69 -7.80 -1.78
N ARG A 14 -14.20 -9.01 -2.08
CA ARG A 14 -13.77 -9.96 -1.06
C ARG A 14 -12.47 -9.44 -0.46
N ILE A 15 -12.47 -9.18 0.85
CA ILE A 15 -11.36 -8.51 1.56
C ILE A 15 -10.04 -9.27 1.36
N TRP A 16 -9.99 -10.56 1.73
CA TRP A 16 -8.74 -11.33 1.67
C TRP A 16 -8.19 -11.50 0.24
N PRO A 17 -8.96 -11.97 -0.76
CA PRO A 17 -8.47 -12.02 -2.14
C PRO A 17 -8.06 -10.64 -2.67
N GLY A 18 -8.83 -9.60 -2.33
CA GLY A 18 -8.51 -8.22 -2.71
C GLY A 18 -7.16 -7.76 -2.15
N ILE A 19 -6.90 -8.01 -0.87
CA ILE A 19 -5.62 -7.67 -0.24
C ILE A 19 -4.47 -8.42 -0.90
N ILE A 20 -4.62 -9.73 -1.14
CA ILE A 20 -3.58 -10.56 -1.75
C ILE A 20 -3.26 -10.05 -3.16
N VAL A 21 -4.28 -9.90 -4.00
CA VAL A 21 -4.09 -9.42 -5.38
C VAL A 21 -3.50 -8.01 -5.38
N GLY A 22 -4.03 -7.10 -4.56
CA GLY A 22 -3.52 -5.74 -4.44
C GLY A 22 -2.06 -5.70 -3.98
N THR A 23 -1.69 -6.52 -3.00
CA THR A 23 -0.31 -6.64 -2.51
C THR A 23 0.62 -7.10 -3.63
N LEU A 24 0.25 -8.16 -4.36
CA LEU A 24 1.06 -8.69 -5.45
C LEU A 24 1.22 -7.69 -6.60
N LEU A 25 0.17 -6.94 -6.94
CA LEU A 25 0.23 -5.93 -7.99
C LEU A 25 1.14 -4.75 -7.61
N ILE A 26 1.00 -4.24 -6.39
CA ILE A 26 1.85 -3.16 -5.88
C ILE A 26 3.29 -3.65 -5.79
N GLU A 27 3.53 -4.86 -5.29
CA GLU A 27 4.87 -5.44 -5.17
C GLU A 27 5.52 -5.68 -6.54
N ALA A 28 4.77 -6.18 -7.51
CA ALA A 28 5.28 -6.35 -8.88
C ALA A 28 5.67 -4.99 -9.48
N PHE A 29 4.87 -3.96 -9.22
CA PHE A 29 5.17 -2.61 -9.66
C PHE A 29 6.39 -2.03 -8.95
N THR A 30 6.52 -2.15 -7.62
CA THR A 30 7.70 -1.69 -6.87
C THR A 30 8.96 -2.43 -7.32
N CYS A 31 8.89 -3.74 -7.53
CA CYS A 31 9.99 -4.54 -8.08
C CYS A 31 10.38 -4.10 -9.49
N LEU A 32 9.42 -3.81 -10.36
CA LEU A 32 9.68 -3.30 -11.71
C LEU A 32 10.41 -1.95 -11.67
N LEU A 33 9.97 -1.03 -10.81
CA LEU A 33 10.64 0.25 -10.64
C LEU A 33 12.06 0.08 -10.06
N ARG A 34 12.20 -0.77 -9.03
CA ARG A 34 13.46 -1.01 -8.33
C ARG A 34 14.50 -1.73 -9.20
N PHE A 35 14.12 -2.81 -9.87
CA PHE A 35 15.06 -3.67 -10.60
C PHE A 35 15.04 -3.44 -12.10
N GLY A 36 13.89 -3.07 -12.66
CA GLY A 36 13.75 -2.75 -14.08
C GLY A 36 14.28 -1.36 -14.41
N LEU A 37 13.83 -0.34 -13.68
CA LEU A 37 14.29 1.05 -13.87
C LEU A 37 15.48 1.45 -12.98
N LYS A 38 15.93 0.54 -12.10
CA LYS A 38 17.05 0.78 -11.16
C LYS A 38 16.83 1.99 -10.26
N LEU A 39 15.57 2.33 -9.94
CA LEU A 39 15.24 3.47 -9.10
C LEU A 39 15.56 3.17 -7.64
N GLU A 40 16.28 4.10 -7.01
CA GLU A 40 16.60 4.03 -5.59
C GLU A 40 16.16 5.32 -4.91
N SER A 41 15.36 5.22 -3.85
CA SER A 41 14.85 6.42 -3.19
C SER A 41 16.01 7.31 -2.67
N THR A 42 17.04 6.69 -2.08
CA THR A 42 18.24 7.39 -1.56
C THR A 42 19.01 8.16 -2.64
N ARG A 43 19.02 7.68 -3.89
CA ARG A 43 19.71 8.35 -5.00
C ARG A 43 18.79 9.34 -5.74
N ASP A 44 17.59 8.89 -6.06
CA ASP A 44 16.73 9.52 -7.06
C ASP A 44 15.66 10.44 -6.42
N THR A 45 15.31 10.26 -5.14
CA THR A 45 14.28 11.06 -4.46
C THR A 45 14.80 11.88 -3.27
N ALA A 46 16.01 11.64 -2.78
CA ALA A 46 16.60 12.39 -1.66
C ALA A 46 16.73 13.90 -1.91
N SER A 47 17.09 14.31 -3.13
CA SER A 47 17.32 15.73 -3.47
C SER A 47 16.05 16.54 -3.70
N THR A 48 14.91 15.88 -3.91
CA THR A 48 13.61 16.49 -4.20
C THR A 48 12.61 16.25 -3.07
N ILE A 49 12.12 15.02 -2.95
CA ILE A 49 11.20 14.57 -1.89
C ILE A 49 11.89 14.73 -0.54
N GLY A 50 13.14 14.27 -0.40
CA GLY A 50 13.88 14.37 0.86
C GLY A 50 14.04 15.80 1.36
N ARG A 51 14.20 16.80 0.48
CA ARG A 51 14.23 18.22 0.92
C ARG A 51 12.84 18.72 1.32
N LEU A 52 11.79 18.33 0.59
CA LEU A 52 10.42 18.72 0.89
C LEU A 52 9.94 18.15 2.22
N THR A 53 10.34 16.92 2.55
CA THR A 53 9.96 16.21 3.77
C THR A 53 10.96 16.37 4.92
N MET A 54 11.90 17.32 4.81
CA MET A 54 12.96 17.57 5.78
C MET A 54 13.82 16.33 6.12
N GLY A 55 13.99 15.45 5.16
CA GLY A 55 14.78 14.22 5.23
C GLY A 55 13.97 12.97 5.50
N LEU A 56 12.65 13.07 5.73
CA LEU A 56 11.82 11.89 5.99
C LEU A 56 11.65 11.07 4.71
N ARG A 57 12.02 9.79 4.77
CA ARG A 57 11.84 8.86 3.66
C ARG A 57 10.39 8.39 3.60
N ILE A 58 9.71 8.64 2.48
CA ILE A 58 8.31 8.24 2.33
C ILE A 58 8.25 6.77 1.94
N HIS A 59 7.77 5.94 2.86
CA HIS A 59 7.34 4.57 2.59
C HIS A 59 5.87 4.57 2.18
N HIS A 60 5.49 3.72 1.22
CA HIS A 60 4.08 3.60 0.84
C HIS A 60 3.23 2.95 1.95
N SER A 61 3.85 2.30 2.94
CA SER A 61 3.17 1.89 4.18
C SER A 61 2.61 3.07 4.98
N TYR A 62 3.21 4.27 4.93
CA TYR A 62 2.70 5.44 5.64
C TYR A 62 1.36 5.90 5.04
N ILE A 63 1.28 5.89 3.71
CA ILE A 63 0.05 6.18 2.97
C ILE A 63 -0.98 5.08 3.28
N GLY A 64 -0.55 3.81 3.27
CA GLY A 64 -1.41 2.69 3.63
C GLY A 64 -2.01 2.81 5.04
N ALA A 65 -1.19 3.18 6.03
CA ALA A 65 -1.62 3.39 7.40
C ALA A 65 -2.64 4.53 7.52
N ALA A 66 -2.39 5.66 6.85
CA ALA A 66 -3.35 6.77 6.80
C ALA A 66 -4.69 6.34 6.19
N ILE A 67 -4.67 5.56 5.10
CA ILE A 67 -5.88 5.03 4.46
C ILE A 67 -6.63 4.07 5.40
N VAL A 68 -5.93 3.19 6.12
CA VAL A 68 -6.56 2.28 7.09
C VAL A 68 -7.22 3.06 8.22
N LEU A 69 -6.61 4.14 8.71
CA LEU A 69 -7.23 4.98 9.74
C LEU A 69 -8.55 5.62 9.28
N LEU A 70 -8.69 5.93 7.98
CA LEU A 70 -9.93 6.46 7.41
C LEU A 70 -11.08 5.45 7.40
N VAL A 71 -10.81 4.15 7.60
CA VAL A 71 -11.85 3.11 7.73
C VAL A 71 -12.72 3.35 8.96
N ILE A 72 -12.13 3.83 10.07
CA ILE A 72 -12.83 4.02 11.35
C ILE A 72 -14.08 4.92 11.20
N PRO A 73 -13.98 6.15 10.66
CA PRO A 73 -15.17 7.00 10.47
C PRO A 73 -16.09 6.52 9.34
N THR A 74 -15.60 5.75 8.37
CA THR A 74 -16.40 5.34 7.20
C THR A 74 -17.14 4.02 7.38
N ILE A 75 -16.74 3.15 8.30
CA ILE A 75 -17.28 1.78 8.40
C ILE A 75 -18.80 1.74 8.64
N HIS A 76 -19.31 2.65 9.46
CA HIS A 76 -20.75 2.70 9.78
C HIS A 76 -21.59 3.40 8.71
N ARG A 77 -21.02 4.43 8.06
CA ARG A 77 -21.77 5.29 7.12
C ARG A 77 -21.67 4.80 5.67
N TYR A 78 -20.53 4.21 5.30
CA TYR A 78 -20.21 3.78 3.95
C TYR A 78 -19.43 2.45 3.96
N PRO A 79 -20.06 1.32 4.34
CA PRO A 79 -19.36 0.05 4.55
C PRO A 79 -18.64 -0.48 3.29
N LYS A 80 -19.18 -0.20 2.09
CA LYS A 80 -18.53 -0.57 0.83
C LYS A 80 -17.22 0.20 0.61
N ILE A 81 -17.23 1.52 0.85
CA ILE A 81 -16.04 2.36 0.74
C ILE A 81 -15.01 1.93 1.79
N ALA A 82 -15.45 1.69 3.03
CA ALA A 82 -14.60 1.21 4.10
C ALA A 82 -13.88 -0.11 3.75
N ARG A 83 -14.55 -1.03 3.05
CA ARG A 83 -13.90 -2.26 2.55
C ARG A 83 -12.84 -1.99 1.49
N TYR A 84 -13.09 -1.10 0.53
CA TYR A 84 -12.07 -0.74 -0.46
C TYR A 84 -10.88 -0.02 0.18
N LEU A 85 -11.13 0.91 1.12
CA LEU A 85 -10.08 1.57 1.90
C LEU A 85 -9.24 0.55 2.67
N LEU A 86 -9.88 -0.42 3.32
CA LEU A 86 -9.16 -1.49 4.02
C LEU A 86 -8.30 -2.32 3.06
N ILE A 87 -8.84 -2.71 1.91
CA ILE A 87 -8.11 -3.49 0.90
C ILE A 87 -6.88 -2.70 0.42
N VAL A 88 -7.08 -1.48 -0.06
CA VAL A 88 -6.00 -0.64 -0.60
C VAL A 88 -4.96 -0.32 0.46
N GLY A 89 -5.40 0.10 1.65
CA GLY A 89 -4.52 0.46 2.74
C GLY A 89 -3.69 -0.72 3.24
N ALA A 90 -4.31 -1.88 3.44
CA ALA A 90 -3.62 -3.10 3.85
C ALA A 90 -2.65 -3.61 2.77
N SER A 91 -3.03 -3.56 1.48
CA SER A 91 -2.14 -3.95 0.39
C SER A 91 -0.88 -3.09 0.30
N LEU A 92 -1.01 -1.77 0.52
CA LEU A 92 0.14 -0.87 0.55
C LEU A 92 1.10 -1.20 1.70
N ILE A 93 0.57 -1.38 2.91
CA ILE A 93 1.39 -1.75 4.08
C ILE A 93 2.09 -3.09 3.83
N LEU A 94 1.34 -4.10 3.40
CA LEU A 94 1.90 -5.43 3.24
C LEU A 94 2.93 -5.49 2.12
N SER A 95 2.69 -4.81 1.00
CA SER A 95 3.70 -4.73 -0.07
C SER A 95 4.95 -4.01 0.41
N ASP A 96 4.86 -2.90 1.14
CA ASP A 96 6.05 -2.21 1.66
C ASP A 96 6.89 -3.11 2.58
N LEU A 97 6.24 -3.83 3.49
CA LEU A 97 6.91 -4.77 4.37
C LEU A 97 7.55 -5.93 3.60
N ILE A 98 6.85 -6.49 2.61
CA ILE A 98 7.41 -7.56 1.75
C ILE A 98 8.60 -7.02 0.96
N HIS A 99 8.46 -5.84 0.37
CA HIS A 99 9.52 -5.25 -0.45
C HIS A 99 10.80 -5.06 0.35
N HIS A 100 10.71 -4.46 1.53
CA HIS A 100 11.88 -4.20 2.36
C HIS A 100 12.40 -5.46 3.05
N PHE A 101 11.55 -6.19 3.77
CA PHE A 101 12.01 -7.28 4.64
C PHE A 101 12.11 -8.64 3.96
N VAL A 102 11.54 -8.80 2.77
CA VAL A 102 11.65 -10.06 2.00
C VAL A 102 12.45 -9.82 0.72
N VAL A 103 12.01 -8.91 -0.15
CA VAL A 103 12.62 -8.74 -1.46
C VAL A 103 14.01 -8.10 -1.36
N LEU A 104 14.13 -6.91 -0.79
CA LEU A 104 15.40 -6.22 -0.65
C LEU A 104 16.33 -6.97 0.31
N ALA A 105 15.82 -7.42 1.46
CA ALA A 105 16.61 -8.23 2.39
C ALA A 105 17.22 -9.49 1.75
N TYR A 106 16.46 -10.21 0.90
CA TYR A 106 16.95 -11.44 0.27
C TYR A 106 17.81 -11.18 -0.97
N TRP A 107 17.41 -10.26 -1.84
CA TRP A 107 18.06 -10.03 -3.14
C TRP A 107 19.20 -9.02 -3.10
N VAL A 108 19.09 -8.00 -2.25
CA VAL A 108 20.11 -6.96 -2.08
C VAL A 108 21.00 -7.24 -0.86
N GLY A 109 20.48 -7.99 0.12
CA GLY A 109 21.18 -8.27 1.38
C GLY A 109 20.97 -7.20 2.46
N ASP A 110 20.17 -6.17 2.17
CA ASP A 110 19.85 -5.07 3.07
C ASP A 110 18.38 -4.68 2.88
N PRO A 111 17.55 -4.66 3.95
CA PRO A 111 16.17 -4.22 3.88
C PRO A 111 15.97 -2.76 3.42
N GLN A 112 16.96 -1.88 3.61
CA GLN A 112 16.86 -0.44 3.29
C GLN A 112 15.59 0.23 3.87
N PHE A 113 15.19 -0.16 5.09
CA PHE A 113 14.02 0.39 5.78
C PHE A 113 14.42 1.55 6.68
N ASP A 114 14.95 2.61 6.08
CA ASP A 114 15.42 3.79 6.78
C ASP A 114 14.33 4.83 6.87
N LEU A 115 14.04 5.35 8.07
CA LEU A 115 13.04 6.41 8.25
C LEU A 115 13.51 7.75 7.66
N TRP A 116 14.81 7.93 7.50
CA TRP A 116 15.45 9.16 7.02
C TRP A 116 16.37 8.84 5.83
N TYR A 117 16.49 9.80 4.91
CA TYR A 117 17.40 9.75 3.76
C TYR A 117 18.88 9.85 4.14
#